data_AF-A0A8J7LNH6-F1
#
_entry.id   AF-A0A8J7LNH6-F1
#
_cell.length_a   1.000
_cell.length_b   1.000
_cell.length_c   1.000
_cell.angle_alpha   90.00
_cell.angle_beta   90.00
_cell.angle_gamma   90.00
#
_symmetry.space_group_name_H-M   'P 1'
#
loop_
_entity.id
_entity.type
_entity.pdbx_description
1 polymer ?
#
loop_
_entity_poly.entity_id
_entity_poly.type
_entity_poly.pdbx_seq_one_letter_code
_entity_poly.pdbx_strand_id
1 'polypeptide(L)'
;MNYDLTQGHKFYEYRLVNFLVEAALGMTSKAVWSGKYDIVGGIIIIKPNAEMLCYHLIDFNKFKQYLKNSARLDNPSGSKMEYGTVYKNEDGSFIKLNFQIKA
;
A
#
# COMPACT_ATOMS: atom_id res chain seq x y z
N MET A 1 14.70 17.57 3.93
CA MET A 1 14.61 16.92 2.59
C MET A 1 14.02 17.95 1.63
N ASN A 2 14.76 18.33 0.59
CA ASN A 2 14.33 19.33 -0.39
C ASN A 2 13.68 18.63 -1.60
N TYR A 3 12.44 18.16 -1.42
CA TYR A 3 11.69 17.60 -2.54
C TYR A 3 11.11 18.73 -3.40
N ASP A 4 11.27 18.62 -4.71
CA ASP A 4 10.64 19.54 -5.66
C ASP A 4 9.14 19.24 -5.74
N LEU A 5 8.34 20.15 -5.18
CA LEU A 5 6.88 20.10 -5.19
C LEU A 5 6.27 21.09 -6.20
N THR A 6 7.08 21.77 -7.02
CA THR A 6 6.63 22.85 -7.93
C THR A 6 5.59 22.39 -8.93
N GLN A 7 5.65 21.12 -9.36
CA GLN A 7 4.74 20.51 -10.32
C GLN A 7 3.44 19.97 -9.69
N GLY A 8 3.22 20.17 -8.38
CA GLY A 8 2.03 19.66 -7.68
C GLY A 8 1.97 18.12 -7.63
N HIS A 9 3.10 17.44 -7.84
CA HIS A 9 3.16 15.98 -7.82
C HIS A 9 2.82 15.44 -6.43
N LYS A 10 1.78 14.61 -6.35
CA LYS A 10 1.35 13.93 -5.12
C LYS A 10 2.26 12.74 -4.79
N PHE A 11 3.53 13.03 -4.49
CA PHE A 11 4.57 12.03 -4.30
C PHE A 11 4.20 10.92 -3.31
N TYR A 12 3.70 11.29 -2.13
CA TYR A 12 3.33 10.30 -1.10
C TYR A 12 2.10 9.48 -1.48
N GLU A 13 1.10 10.10 -2.10
CA GLU A 13 -0.09 9.39 -2.61
C GLU A 13 0.33 8.32 -3.64
N TYR A 14 1.18 8.70 -4.60
CA TYR A 14 1.73 7.79 -5.59
C TYR A 14 2.47 6.60 -4.96
N ARG A 15 3.34 6.87 -3.98
CA ARG A 15 4.11 5.83 -3.28
C ARG A 15 3.22 4.87 -2.49
N LEU A 16 2.22 5.40 -1.76
CA LEU A 16 1.31 4.58 -0.98
C LEU A 16 0.40 3.73 -1.86
N VAL A 17 -0.15 4.28 -2.95
CA VAL A 17 -0.97 3.50 -3.89
C VAL A 17 -0.16 2.38 -4.53
N ASN A 18 1.09 2.62 -4.93
CA ASN A 18 1.95 1.56 -5.47
C ASN A 18 2.30 0.50 -4.41
N PHE A 19 2.52 0.88 -3.15
CA PHE A 19 2.72 -0.07 -2.06
C PHE A 19 1.50 -0.98 -1.87
N LEU A 20 0.28 -0.42 -1.91
CA LEU A 20 -0.95 -1.20 -1.84
C LEU A 20 -1.10 -2.17 -3.01
N VAL A 21 -0.70 -1.74 -4.22
CA VAL A 21 -0.67 -2.60 -5.40
C VAL A 21 0.30 -3.75 -5.19
N GLU A 22 1.54 -3.50 -4.77
CA GLU A 22 2.51 -4.56 -4.52
C GLU A 22 2.03 -5.55 -3.46
N ALA A 23 1.43 -5.05 -2.37
CA ALA A 23 0.83 -5.88 -1.32
C ALA A 23 -0.30 -6.76 -1.86
N ALA A 24 -1.17 -6.21 -2.71
CA ALA A 24 -2.27 -6.96 -3.32
C ALA A 24 -1.79 -7.97 -4.37
N LEU A 25 -0.61 -7.78 -4.97
CA LEU A 25 -0.09 -8.60 -6.06
C LEU A 25 0.96 -9.66 -5.63
N GLY A 26 1.28 -9.76 -4.33
CA GLY A 26 2.14 -10.84 -3.80
C GLY A 26 3.20 -10.41 -2.79
N MET A 27 3.37 -9.11 -2.52
CA MET A 27 4.34 -8.67 -1.50
C MET A 27 3.90 -9.12 -0.10
N THR A 28 4.83 -9.72 0.65
CA THR A 28 4.62 -10.15 2.04
C THR A 28 5.76 -9.66 2.94
N SER A 29 5.52 -9.59 4.25
CA SER A 29 6.54 -9.19 5.23
C SER A 29 7.63 -10.25 5.50
N LYS A 30 7.47 -11.47 4.94
CA LYS A 30 8.36 -12.61 5.23
C LYS A 30 9.66 -12.59 4.42
N ALA A 31 9.66 -11.94 3.26
CA ALA A 31 10.79 -11.96 2.33
C ALA A 31 10.97 -10.60 1.64
N VAL A 32 12.18 -10.33 1.16
CA VAL A 32 12.47 -9.14 0.37
C VAL A 32 11.63 -9.17 -0.90
N TRP A 33 10.91 -8.08 -1.15
CA TRP A 33 10.08 -7.97 -2.33
C TRP A 33 10.93 -7.87 -3.60
N SER A 34 10.76 -8.82 -4.52
CA SER A 34 11.53 -8.89 -5.76
C SER A 34 10.90 -8.11 -6.93
N GLY A 35 9.69 -7.59 -6.74
CA GLY A 35 8.89 -6.97 -7.81
C GLY A 35 8.20 -7.97 -8.75
N LYS A 36 8.37 -9.28 -8.54
CA LYS A 36 7.70 -10.32 -9.32
C LYS A 36 6.32 -10.61 -8.73
N TYR A 37 5.28 -10.46 -9.53
CA TYR A 37 3.90 -10.70 -9.12
C TYR A 37 3.55 -12.19 -9.17
N ASP A 38 2.88 -12.68 -8.12
CA ASP A 38 2.48 -14.09 -8.00
C ASP A 38 1.12 -14.38 -8.67
N ILE A 39 0.46 -13.37 -9.25
CA ILE A 39 -0.88 -13.51 -9.81
C ILE A 39 -0.82 -13.90 -11.29
N VAL A 40 -1.16 -15.15 -11.57
CA VAL A 40 -1.17 -15.72 -12.93
C VAL A 40 -2.58 -15.67 -13.57
N GLY A 41 -3.64 -15.34 -12.81
CA GLY A 41 -5.04 -15.53 -13.24
C GLY A 41 -5.95 -14.29 -13.32
N GLY A 42 -5.49 -13.10 -12.91
CA GLY A 42 -6.34 -11.90 -12.79
C GLY A 42 -6.89 -11.67 -11.38
N ILE A 43 -7.71 -10.61 -11.21
CA ILE A 43 -8.25 -10.19 -9.90
C ILE A 43 -9.78 -10.11 -9.99
N ILE A 44 -10.47 -10.73 -9.03
CA ILE A 44 -11.92 -10.64 -8.87
C ILE A 44 -12.24 -9.63 -7.76
N ILE A 45 -13.06 -8.63 -8.05
CA ILE A 45 -13.56 -7.67 -7.07
C ILE A 45 -15.07 -7.80 -6.98
N ILE A 46 -15.57 -8.05 -5.76
CA ILE A 46 -17.00 -8.15 -5.46
C ILE A 46 -17.41 -6.88 -4.74
N LYS A 47 -18.34 -6.13 -5.33
CA LYS A 47 -18.91 -4.94 -4.70
C LYS A 47 -20.03 -5.31 -3.72
N PRO A 48 -20.39 -4.43 -2.76
CA PRO A 48 -21.47 -4.67 -1.80
C PRO A 48 -22.85 -4.95 -2.43
N ASN A 49 -23.09 -4.49 -3.66
CA ASN A 49 -24.32 -4.69 -4.42
C ASN A 49 -24.35 -6.03 -5.20
N ALA A 50 -23.48 -6.99 -4.87
CA ALA A 50 -23.31 -8.26 -5.59
C ALA A 50 -22.92 -8.13 -7.07
N GLU A 51 -22.48 -6.95 -7.51
CA GLU A 51 -21.92 -6.75 -8.84
C GLU A 51 -20.49 -7.31 -8.87
N MET A 52 -20.24 -8.26 -9.76
CA MET A 52 -18.93 -8.87 -9.96
C MET A 52 -18.18 -8.13 -11.08
N LEU A 53 -17.01 -7.60 -10.78
CA LEU A 53 -16.07 -7.11 -11.79
C LEU A 53 -14.93 -8.11 -11.92
N CYS A 54 -14.83 -8.73 -13.10
CA CYS A 54 -13.73 -9.64 -13.45
C CYS A 54 -12.72 -8.87 -14.30
N TYR A 55 -11.56 -8.52 -13.71
CA TYR A 55 -10.51 -7.83 -14.44
C TYR A 55 -9.44 -8.83 -14.90
N HIS A 56 -9.40 -9.11 -16.20
CA HIS A 56 -8.25 -9.73 -16.86
C HIS A 56 -7.13 -8.68 -17.04
N LEU A 57 -6.46 -8.22 -15.98
CA LEU A 57 -5.33 -7.24 -16.03
C LEU A 57 -5.54 -5.92 -16.83
N ILE A 58 -6.73 -5.67 -17.39
CA ILE A 58 -6.98 -4.71 -18.49
C ILE A 58 -7.30 -3.28 -18.01
N ASP A 59 -7.40 -3.03 -16.71
CA ASP A 59 -7.44 -1.64 -16.23
C ASP A 59 -6.75 -1.46 -14.87
N PHE A 60 -5.42 -1.48 -14.92
CA PHE A 60 -4.56 -1.23 -13.76
C PHE A 60 -4.84 0.13 -13.10
N ASN A 61 -5.33 1.11 -13.86
CA ASN A 61 -5.73 2.41 -13.33
C ASN A 61 -7.02 2.29 -12.49
N LYS A 62 -8.03 1.55 -12.95
CA LYS A 62 -9.22 1.25 -12.12
C LYS A 62 -8.86 0.46 -10.87
N PHE A 63 -7.95 -0.51 -10.97
CA PHE A 63 -7.48 -1.26 -9.81
C PHE A 63 -6.78 -0.35 -8.78
N LYS A 64 -5.88 0.53 -9.23
CA LYS A 64 -5.25 1.54 -8.38
C LYS A 64 -6.27 2.48 -7.72
N GLN A 65 -7.25 2.94 -8.48
CA GLN A 65 -8.31 3.80 -7.94
C GLN A 65 -9.19 3.07 -6.92
N TYR A 66 -9.50 1.80 -7.16
CA TYR A 66 -10.21 0.97 -6.19
C TYR A 66 -9.42 0.88 -4.89
N LEU A 67 -8.15 0.46 -4.93
CA LEU A 67 -7.31 0.37 -3.74
C LEU A 67 -7.20 1.70 -3.00
N LYS A 68 -7.03 2.81 -3.73
CA LYS A 68 -6.98 4.14 -3.15
C LYS A 68 -8.25 4.51 -2.38
N ASN A 69 -9.42 4.09 -2.88
CA ASN A 69 -10.71 4.48 -2.32
C ASN A 69 -11.22 3.50 -1.26
N SER A 70 -10.80 2.23 -1.31
CA SER A 70 -11.26 1.18 -0.39
C SER A 70 -10.26 0.90 0.74
N ALA A 71 -8.96 1.00 0.48
CA ALA A 71 -7.95 0.67 1.47
C ALA A 71 -7.59 1.87 2.37
N ARG A 72 -7.45 1.60 3.66
CA ARG A 72 -6.93 2.56 4.66
C ARG A 72 -5.80 1.93 5.46
N LEU A 73 -4.77 2.75 5.74
CA LEU A 73 -3.74 2.39 6.71
C LEU A 73 -4.30 2.67 8.10
N ASP A 74 -4.45 1.62 8.88
CA ASP A 74 -4.89 1.71 10.27
C ASP A 74 -3.70 1.42 11.18
N ASN A 75 -3.60 2.15 12.29
CA ASN A 75 -2.61 1.84 13.31
C ASN A 75 -3.28 1.12 14.48
N PRO A 76 -2.56 0.24 15.19
CA PRO A 76 -3.04 -0.23 16.47
C PRO A 76 -3.10 0.97 17.43
N SER A 77 -4.31 1.42 17.76
CA SER A 77 -4.55 2.52 18.69
C SER A 77 -3.86 2.26 20.02
N GLY A 78 -2.81 3.02 20.32
CA GLY A 78 -2.16 3.02 21.61
C GLY A 78 -0.77 3.65 21.56
N SER A 79 -0.51 4.59 22.47
CA SER A 79 0.84 5.07 22.81
C SER A 79 1.83 3.94 23.11
N LYS A 80 1.31 2.77 23.48
CA LYS A 80 2.04 1.54 23.81
C LYS A 80 2.76 0.88 22.62
N MET A 81 2.33 1.16 21.38
CA MET A 81 2.88 0.53 20.17
C MET A 81 3.85 1.43 19.41
N GLU A 82 4.03 2.68 19.86
CA GLU A 82 4.99 3.66 19.32
C GLU A 82 4.93 3.81 17.79
N TYR A 83 3.74 3.68 17.20
CA TYR A 83 3.57 3.85 15.77
C TYR A 83 3.97 5.26 15.33
N GLY A 84 4.77 5.36 14.27
CA GLY A 84 5.22 6.63 13.70
C GLY A 84 6.32 7.32 14.50
N THR A 85 6.87 6.70 15.54
CA THR A 85 8.01 7.26 16.27
C THR A 85 9.32 7.01 15.55
N VAL A 86 10.24 7.97 15.67
CA VAL A 86 11.63 7.82 15.22
C VAL A 86 12.43 7.19 16.36
N TYR A 87 13.18 6.15 16.07
CA TYR A 87 14.15 5.55 16.99
C TYR A 87 15.55 5.52 16.35
N LYS A 88 16.58 5.51 17.18
CA LYS A 88 17.98 5.49 16.74
C LYS A 88 18.68 4.25 17.26
N ASN A 89 19.35 3.54 16.36
CA ASN A 89 20.26 2.45 16.68
C ASN A 89 21.66 2.79 16.13
N GLU A 90 22.65 1.93 16.37
CA GLU A 90 24.02 2.11 15.86
C GLU A 90 24.06 2.27 14.32
N ASP A 91 23.09 1.67 13.62
CA ASP A 91 22.95 1.70 12.16
C ASP A 91 22.26 2.96 11.61
N GLY A 92 21.75 3.86 12.47
CA GLY A 92 21.14 5.12 12.06
C GLY A 92 19.75 5.40 12.66
N SER A 93 18.98 6.25 11.96
CA SER A 93 17.65 6.69 12.38
C SER A 93 16.56 5.98 11.59
N PHE A 94 15.60 5.39 12.30
CA PHE A 94 14.54 4.56 11.76
C PHE A 94 13.16 5.05 12.22
N ILE A 95 12.11 4.72 11.48
CA ILE A 95 10.72 5.01 11.86
C ILE A 95 9.98 3.70 12.08
N LYS A 96 9.24 3.59 13.18
CA LYS A 96 8.43 2.42 13.51
C LYS A 96 7.11 2.46 12.74
N LEU A 97 6.96 1.57 11.75
CA LEU A 97 5.81 1.50 10.85
C LEU A 97 5.07 0.16 11.02
N ASN A 98 4.40 -0.01 12.15
CA ASN A 98 3.56 -1.16 12.48
C ASN A 98 2.07 -0.89 12.18
N PHE A 99 1.76 -0.52 10.93
CA PHE A 99 0.38 -0.33 10.46
C PHE A 99 -0.21 -1.64 9.91
N GLN A 100 -1.54 -1.68 9.82
CA GLN A 100 -2.31 -2.68 9.10
C GLN A 100 -3.02 -2.03 7.92
N ILE A 101 -3.15 -2.75 6.80
CA ILE A 101 -4.03 -2.35 5.70
C ILE A 101 -5.42 -2.92 5.97
N LYS A 102 -6.44 -2.06 6.01
CA LYS A 102 -7.86 -2.45 6.10
C LYS A 102 -8.57 -2.08 4.81
N ALA A 103 -9.38 -2.99 4.27
CA ALA A 103 -10.26 -2.76 3.13
C ALA A 103 -11.68 -2.35 3.57
#